data_AF-A0A924TV68-F1
#
_entry.id   AF-A0A924TV68-F1
#
_cell.length_a   1.000
_cell.length_b   1.000
_cell.length_c   1.000
_cell.angle_alpha   90.00
_cell.angle_beta   90.00
_cell.angle_gamma   90.00
#
_symmetry.space_group_name_H-M   'P 1'
#
loop_
_entity.id
_entity.type
_entity.pdbx_description
1 polymer ?
#
loop_
_entity_poly.entity_id
_entity_poly.type
_entity_poly.pdbx_seq_one_letter_code
_entity_poly.pdbx_strand_id
1 'polypeptide(L)' 'MNPAVHSFFDPATWTVSHVVFAGAGSPCAIIDSVLDYDPKSGRTGTASADRLVEFVQENHLKVQWIL' A
#
# COMPACT_ATOMS: atom_id res chain seq x y z
N MET A 1 -2.98 22.62 -4.84
CA MET A 1 -2.57 21.36 -4.18
C MET A 1 -2.81 20.23 -5.16
N ASN A 2 -1.76 19.49 -5.53
CA ASN A 2 -1.88 18.32 -6.40
C ASN A 2 -1.23 17.14 -5.66
N PRO A 3 -2.00 16.24 -5.02
CA PRO A 3 -1.42 15.11 -4.32
C PRO A 3 -0.77 14.15 -5.32
N ALA A 4 0.34 13.54 -4.91
CA ALA A 4 0.94 12.42 -5.61
C ALA A 4 0.19 11.14 -5.21
N VAL A 5 0.00 10.24 -6.17
CA VAL A 5 -0.60 8.93 -5.97
C VAL A 5 0.35 7.90 -6.56
N HIS A 6 0.73 6.91 -5.75
CA HIS A 6 1.43 5.72 -6.21
C HIS A 6 0.52 4.51 -6.06
N SER A 7 0.45 3.66 -7.09
CA SER A 7 -0.51 2.56 -7.18
C SER A 7 0.20 1.22 -7.28
N PHE A 8 -0.29 0.23 -6.54
CA PHE A 8 0.25 -1.12 -6.48
C PHE A 8 -0.82 -2.10 -6.95
N PHE A 9 -0.59 -2.76 -8.07
CA PHE A 9 -1.48 -3.79 -8.57
C PHE A 9 -1.18 -5.15 -7.91
N ASP A 10 -2.22 -5.85 -7.48
CA ASP A 10 -2.18 -7.26 -7.13
C ASP A 10 -2.91 -8.09 -8.21
N PRO A 11 -2.19 -8.91 -9.00
CA PRO A 11 -2.82 -9.72 -10.04
C PRO A 11 -3.64 -10.90 -9.50
N ALA A 12 -3.45 -11.30 -8.23
CA ALA A 12 -4.19 -12.42 -7.65
C ALA A 12 -5.66 -12.05 -7.39
N THR A 13 -5.92 -10.83 -6.93
CA THR A 13 -7.27 -10.32 -6.62
C THR A 13 -7.77 -9.24 -7.58
N TRP A 14 -6.90 -8.74 -8.46
CA TRP A 14 -7.13 -7.57 -9.31
C TRP A 14 -7.35 -6.25 -8.52
N THR A 15 -6.95 -6.23 -7.25
CA THR A 15 -6.97 -5.03 -6.43
C THR A 15 -5.87 -4.06 -6.86
N VAL A 16 -6.17 -2.76 -6.80
CA VAL A 16 -5.17 -1.70 -6.90
C VAL A 16 -5.14 -0.96 -5.57
N SER A 17 -4.08 -1.18 -4.78
CA SER A 17 -3.85 -0.42 -3.55
C SER A 17 -3.14 0.90 -3.88
N HIS A 18 -3.37 1.93 -3.06
CA HIS A 18 -2.78 3.26 -3.30
C HIS A 18 -2.06 3.82 -2.07
N VAL A 19 -0.99 4.58 -2.32
CA VAL A 19 -0.40 5.50 -1.36
C VAL A 19 -0.60 6.92 -1.88
N VAL A 20 -1.35 7.74 -1.13
CA VAL A 20 -1.64 9.14 -1.45
C VAL A 20 -0.86 10.06 -0.52
N PHE A 21 -0.09 11.00 -1.07
CA PHE A 21 0.85 11.84 -0.31
C PHE A 21 1.13 13.18 -1.01
N ALA A 22 1.80 14.12 -0.34
CA ALA A 22 2.13 15.44 -0.91
C ALA A 22 3.58 15.58 -1.40
N GLY A 23 4.47 14.70 -0.93
CA GLY A 23 5.91 14.66 -1.26
C GLY A 23 6.70 13.87 -0.22
N ALA A 24 8.02 13.77 -0.37
CA ALA A 24 8.87 13.08 0.60
C ALA A 24 8.73 13.69 2.01
N GLY A 25 8.69 12.87 3.05
CA GLY A 25 8.52 13.34 4.44
C GLY A 25 7.09 13.70 4.86
N SER A 26 6.16 13.76 3.90
CA SER A 26 4.78 14.22 4.16
C SER A 26 3.89 13.14 4.79
N PRO A 27 2.77 13.54 5.43
CA PRO A 27 1.70 12.61 5.76
C PRO A 27 1.18 11.87 4.52
N CYS A 28 0.82 10.60 4.69
CA CYS A 28 0.20 9.80 3.64
C CYS A 28 -1.00 9.00 4.13
N ALA A 29 -1.83 8.58 3.18
CA ALA A 29 -2.89 7.59 3.35
C ALA A 29 -2.56 6.35 2.53
N ILE A 30 -2.81 5.17 3.12
CA ILE A 30 -2.85 3.89 2.42
C ILE A 30 -4.32 3.56 2.16
N ILE A 31 -4.67 3.17 0.93
CA ILE A 31 -6.04 2.85 0.52
C ILE A 31 -6.08 1.45 -0.07
N ASP A 32 -7.06 0.64 0.36
CA ASP A 32 -7.35 -0.72 -0.14
C ASP A 32 -6.14 -1.66 -0.10
N SER A 33 -5.45 -1.73 1.04
CA SER A 33 -4.29 -2.62 1.21
C SER A 33 -4.68 -4.11 1.17
N VAL A 34 -3.83 -4.94 0.53
CA VAL A 34 -4.05 -6.38 0.41
C VAL A 34 -3.22 -7.16 1.44
N LEU A 35 -3.87 -8.04 2.19
CA LEU A 35 -3.25 -9.17 2.87
C LEU A 35 -3.37 -10.39 1.96
N ASP A 36 -2.25 -10.93 1.49
CA ASP A 36 -2.25 -12.04 0.54
C ASP A 36 -2.86 -13.29 1.20
N TYR A 37 -3.66 -14.04 0.46
CA TYR A 37 -4.35 -15.23 0.98
C TYR A 37 -4.37 -16.36 -0.05
N ASP A 38 -3.94 -17.56 0.36
CA ASP A 38 -4.10 -18.79 -0.40
C ASP A 38 -5.31 -19.60 0.13
N PRO A 39 -6.44 -19.62 -0.60
CA PRO A 39 -7.64 -20.33 -0.15
C PRO A 39 -7.48 -21.85 -0.09
N LYS A 40 -6.49 -22.43 -0.77
CA LYS A 40 -6.28 -23.89 -0.76
C LYS A 40 -5.62 -24.37 0.53
N SER A 41 -4.77 -23.53 1.13
CA SER A 41 -4.02 -23.86 2.35
C SER A 41 -4.44 -23.06 3.58
N GLY A 42 -5.27 -22.03 3.41
CA GLY A 42 -5.64 -21.11 4.48
C GLY A 42 -4.50 -20.21 4.95
N ARG A 43 -3.39 -20.15 4.19
CA ARG A 43 -2.21 -19.36 4.55
C ARG A 43 -2.41 -17.91 4.14
N THR A 44 -1.90 -17.02 5.00
CA THR A 44 -1.74 -15.61 4.69
C THR A 44 -0.28 -15.30 4.32
N GLY A 45 -0.09 -14.25 3.55
CA GLY A 45 1.20 -13.66 3.22
C GLY A 45 1.12 -12.13 3.30
N THR A 46 2.27 -11.46 3.45
CA THR A 46 2.35 -10.01 3.61
C THR A 46 3.04 -9.31 2.45
N ALA A 47 3.43 -10.02 1.40
CA ALA A 47 4.24 -9.48 0.31
C ALA A 47 3.58 -8.26 -0.35
N SER A 48 2.25 -8.25 -0.51
CA SER A 48 1.54 -7.07 -1.02
C SER A 48 1.63 -5.89 -0.06
N ALA A 49 1.35 -6.06 1.22
CA ALA A 49 1.44 -5.01 2.22
C ALA A 49 2.89 -4.51 2.44
N ASP A 50 3.87 -5.40 2.37
CA ASP A 50 5.30 -5.07 2.54
C ASP A 50 5.80 -4.13 1.45
N ARG A 51 5.31 -4.27 0.20
CA ARG A 51 5.61 -3.31 -0.88
C ARG A 51 5.13 -1.89 -0.57
N LEU A 52 3.96 -1.75 0.07
CA LEU A 52 3.46 -0.44 0.49
C LEU A 52 4.32 0.15 1.62
N VAL A 53 4.72 -0.69 2.58
CA VAL A 53 5.60 -0.30 3.70
C VAL A 53 6.96 0.16 3.19
N GLU A 54 7.57 -0.58 2.27
CA GLU A 54 8.84 -0.24 1.64
C GLU A 54 8.77 1.13 0.96
N PHE A 55 7.75 1.35 0.13
CA PHE A 55 7.56 2.65 -0.53
C PHE A 55 7.39 3.81 0.47
N VAL A 56 6.62 3.60 1.55
CA VAL A 56 6.45 4.58 2.63
C VAL A 56 7.79 4.92 3.28
N GLN A 57 8.61 3.90 3.57
CA GLN A 57 9.91 4.08 4.22
C GLN A 57 10.92 4.79 3.31
N GLU A 58 11.02 4.36 2.05
CA GLU A 58 11.92 4.95 1.05
C GLU A 58 11.62 6.45 0.80
N ASN A 59 10.35 6.83 0.86
CA ASN A 59 9.91 8.22 0.68
C ASN A 59 9.78 9.00 2.00
N HIS A 60 10.19 8.39 3.12
CA HIS A 60 10.08 8.95 4.48
C HIS A 60 8.66 9.44 4.83
N LEU A 61 7.63 8.80 4.27
CA LEU A 61 6.24 9.18 4.46
C LEU A 61 5.77 8.82 5.87
N LYS A 62 4.78 9.55 6.36
CA LYS A 62 4.16 9.31 7.67
C LYS A 62 2.73 8.85 7.48
N VAL A 63 2.48 7.56 7.67
CA VAL A 63 1.12 7.01 7.58
C VAL A 63 0.25 7.67 8.66
N GLN A 64 -0.84 8.31 8.25
CA GLN A 64 -1.86 8.87 9.15
C GLN A 64 -3.20 8.16 8.99
N TRP A 65 -3.44 7.55 7.82
CA TRP A 65 -4.70 6.91 7.48
C TRP A 65 -4.45 5.56 6.80
N ILE A 66 -5.26 4.57 7.17
CA ILE A 66 -5.44 3.30 6.47
C ILE A 66 -6.94 3.22 6.20
N LEU A 67 -7.32 3.26 4.92
CA LEU A 67 -8.69 3.40 4.44
C LEU A 67 -9.12 2.18 3.64
#